data_AF-A0A8J7JI74-F1
#
_entry.id   AF-A0A8J7JI74-F1
#
_cell.length_a   1.000
_cell.length_b   1.000
_cell.length_c   1.000
_cell.angle_alpha   90.00
_cell.angle_beta   90.00
_cell.angle_gamma   90.00
#
_symmetry.space_group_name_H-M   'P 1'
#
loop_
_entity.id
_entity.type
_entity.pdbx_description
1 polymer ?
#
loop_
_entity_poly.entity_id
_entity_poly.type
_entity_poly.pdbx_seq_one_letter_code
_entity_poly.pdbx_strand_id
1 'polypeptide(L)'
;MHSTEDTGTRKILSAVSHGSIFFNALVLSVGVPIAILLISTDSVIKESAKEAINFHINMWFWWAVAGVLAWVLIGIPLLVVLGIVNLIMPILAIVHSLTKPNVAFRYPLILRLF
;
A
#
# COMPACT_ATOMS: atom_id res chain seq x y z
N MET A 1 11.91 22.74 11.13
CA MET A 1 12.04 23.04 9.69
C MET A 1 11.86 21.71 8.97
N HIS A 2 10.67 21.44 8.40
CA HIS A 2 10.47 20.20 7.64
C HIS A 2 11.29 20.32 6.35
N SER A 3 12.33 19.51 6.21
CA SER A 3 13.02 19.34 4.93
C SER A 3 12.03 18.72 3.96
N THR A 4 11.50 19.52 3.04
CA THR A 4 10.80 19.03 1.86
C THR A 4 11.83 18.31 1.01
N GLU A 5 11.71 16.99 0.90
CA GLU A 5 12.62 16.20 0.07
C GLU A 5 12.47 16.58 -1.40
N ASP A 6 13.50 16.36 -2.21
CA ASP A 6 13.41 16.69 -3.62
C ASP A 6 12.31 15.86 -4.30
N THR A 7 11.76 16.39 -5.40
CA THR A 7 10.64 15.77 -6.11
C THR A 7 10.97 14.36 -6.62
N GLY A 8 12.22 14.08 -6.98
CA GLY A 8 12.67 12.76 -7.42
C GLY A 8 12.59 11.74 -6.29
N THR A 9 13.13 12.09 -5.12
CA THR A 9 13.03 11.21 -3.94
C THR A 9 11.59 10.97 -3.53
N ARG A 10 10.73 12.00 -3.55
CA ARG A 10 9.29 11.84 -3.29
C ARG A 10 8.62 10.84 -4.22
N LYS A 11 8.89 10.93 -5.52
CA LYS A 11 8.36 10.00 -6.54
C LYS A 11 8.78 8.57 -6.26
N ILE A 12 10.08 8.36 -6.06
CA ILE A 12 10.67 7.03 -5.89
C ILE A 12 10.17 6.41 -4.59
N LEU A 13 10.29 7.12 -3.47
CA LEU A 13 10.01 6.56 -2.15
C LEU A 13 8.50 6.32 -1.94
N SER A 14 7.64 7.19 -2.48
CA SER A 14 6.19 6.95 -2.48
C SER A 14 5.81 5.78 -3.40
N ALA A 15 6.38 5.70 -4.61
CA ALA A 15 6.13 4.58 -5.52
C ALA A 15 6.61 3.24 -4.94
N VAL A 16 7.79 3.21 -4.33
CA VAL A 16 8.35 2.01 -3.68
C VAL A 16 7.51 1.60 -2.48
N SER A 17 6.95 2.54 -1.71
CA SER A 17 6.04 2.23 -0.61
C SER A 17 4.82 1.44 -1.08
N HIS A 18 4.24 1.80 -2.23
CA HIS A 18 3.09 1.07 -2.78
C HIS A 18 3.51 -0.20 -3.55
N GLY A 19 4.65 -0.17 -4.23
CA GLY A 19 5.17 -1.29 -5.01
C GLY A 19 5.75 -2.43 -4.17
N SER A 20 6.02 -2.19 -2.89
CA SER A 20 6.55 -3.21 -1.96
C SER A 20 5.67 -4.47 -1.89
N ILE A 21 4.38 -4.31 -2.16
CA ILE A 21 3.39 -5.40 -2.18
C ILE A 21 3.65 -6.50 -3.21
N PHE A 22 4.44 -6.21 -4.25
CA PHE A 22 4.74 -7.18 -5.31
C PHE A 22 5.96 -8.06 -5.01
N PHE A 23 6.77 -7.73 -3.99
CA PHE A 23 8.04 -8.42 -3.77
C PHE A 23 7.91 -9.73 -2.98
N ASN A 24 7.04 -9.76 -1.97
CA ASN A 24 6.85 -10.95 -1.14
C ASN A 24 5.49 -10.90 -0.42
N ALA A 25 4.86 -12.04 -0.13
CA ALA A 25 3.51 -12.07 0.42
C ALA A 25 3.39 -11.52 1.86
N LEU A 26 4.47 -11.58 2.66
CA LEU A 26 4.39 -11.33 4.10
C LEU A 26 5.43 -10.33 4.62
N VAL A 27 6.71 -10.71 4.72
CA VAL A 27 7.64 -9.95 5.58
C VAL A 27 8.31 -8.77 4.86
N LEU A 28 8.81 -8.98 3.65
CA LEU A 28 9.51 -7.90 2.91
C LEU A 28 8.56 -6.78 2.46
N SER A 29 7.28 -7.10 2.33
CA SER A 29 6.30 -6.28 1.62
C SER A 29 5.75 -5.13 2.48
N VAL A 30 5.38 -5.38 3.74
CA VAL A 30 5.01 -4.29 4.67
C VAL A 30 6.24 -3.63 5.33
N GLY A 31 7.37 -4.33 5.40
CA GLY A 31 8.59 -3.80 6.03
C GLY A 31 9.15 -2.56 5.31
N VAL A 32 9.05 -2.52 3.98
CA VAL A 32 9.52 -1.38 3.17
C VAL A 32 8.79 -0.08 3.52
N PRO A 33 7.44 0.02 3.44
CA PRO A 33 6.75 1.25 3.81
C PRO A 33 6.89 1.60 5.29
N ILE A 34 7.04 0.61 6.20
CA ILE A 34 7.37 0.87 7.62
C ILE A 34 8.74 1.55 7.74
N ALA A 35 9.77 1.01 7.09
CA ALA A 35 11.10 1.60 7.09
C ALA A 35 11.06 3.04 6.54
N ILE A 36 10.37 3.25 5.42
CA ILE A 36 10.19 4.57 4.80
C ILE A 36 9.51 5.56 5.74
N LEU A 37 8.44 5.12 6.44
CA LEU A 37 7.71 5.94 7.41
C LEU A 37 8.62 6.42 8.57
N LEU A 38 9.54 5.56 9.02
CA LEU A 38 10.45 5.85 10.12
C LEU A 38 11.63 6.74 9.71
N ILE A 39 12.17 6.57 8.49
CA ILE A 39 13.37 7.30 8.03
C ILE A 39 13.05 8.64 7.36
N SER A 40 11.93 8.76 6.66
CA SER A 40 11.65 9.97 5.89
C SER A 40 11.21 11.10 6.83
N THR A 41 11.45 12.34 6.42
CA THR A 41 10.95 13.54 7.11
C THR A 41 9.89 14.28 6.30
N ASP A 42 9.66 13.90 5.04
CA ASP A 42 8.68 14.54 4.17
C ASP A 42 7.27 14.02 4.47
N SER A 43 6.31 14.94 4.64
CA SER A 43 4.93 14.59 4.99
C SER A 43 4.22 13.78 3.90
N VAL A 44 4.49 14.03 2.62
CA VAL A 44 3.87 13.31 1.51
C VAL A 44 4.36 11.87 1.47
N ILE A 45 5.67 11.67 1.66
CA ILE A 45 6.27 10.34 1.72
C ILE A 45 5.70 9.55 2.90
N LYS A 46 5.61 10.17 4.08
CA LYS A 46 5.03 9.53 5.27
C LYS A 46 3.56 9.14 5.06
N GLU A 47 2.76 10.01 4.47
CA GLU A 47 1.35 9.70 4.20
C GLU A 47 1.19 8.59 3.16
N SER A 48 2.01 8.57 2.10
CA SER A 48 2.04 7.46 1.13
C SER A 48 2.44 6.13 1.79
N ALA A 49 3.46 6.17 2.66
CA ALA A 49 3.92 5.00 3.40
C ALA A 49 2.85 4.46 4.37
N LYS A 50 2.17 5.33 5.12
CA LYS A 50 1.04 4.94 5.98
C LYS A 50 -0.09 4.33 5.19
N GLU A 51 -0.45 4.92 4.05
CA GLU A 51 -1.54 4.41 3.24
C GLU A 51 -1.19 3.04 2.65
N ALA A 52 0.07 2.81 2.26
CA ALA A 52 0.56 1.48 1.87
C ALA A 52 0.47 0.47 3.02
N ILE A 53 0.93 0.83 4.24
CA ILE A 53 0.82 -0.03 5.44
C ILE A 53 -0.63 -0.41 5.71
N ASN A 54 -1.53 0.58 5.72
CA ASN A 54 -2.96 0.35 5.93
C ASN A 54 -3.53 -0.58 4.85
N PHE A 55 -3.11 -0.44 3.58
CA PHE A 55 -3.53 -1.34 2.50
C PHE A 55 -3.07 -2.79 2.73
N HIS A 56 -1.81 -3.02 3.14
CA HIS A 56 -1.32 -4.37 3.48
C HIS A 56 -2.16 -5.03 4.58
N ILE A 57 -2.42 -4.30 5.66
CA ILE A 57 -3.19 -4.81 6.80
C ILE A 57 -4.63 -5.15 6.36
N ASN A 58 -5.26 -4.30 5.55
CA ASN A 58 -6.60 -4.55 5.03
C ASN A 58 -6.60 -5.80 4.13
N MET A 59 -5.61 -5.95 3.25
CA MET A 59 -5.53 -7.14 2.40
C MET A 59 -5.30 -8.41 3.22
N TRP A 60 -4.39 -8.42 4.19
CA TRP A 60 -4.22 -9.60 5.05
C TRP A 60 -5.49 -10.01 5.79
N PHE A 61 -6.22 -9.03 6.34
CA PHE A 61 -7.49 -9.29 7.00
C PHE A 61 -8.49 -9.93 6.03
N TRP A 62 -8.71 -9.32 4.86
CA TRP A 62 -9.66 -9.83 3.89
C TRP A 62 -9.25 -11.16 3.26
N TRP A 63 -7.96 -11.38 3.03
CA TRP A 63 -7.42 -12.68 2.58
C TRP A 63 -7.69 -13.77 3.62
N ALA A 64 -7.50 -13.49 4.92
CA ALA A 64 -7.80 -14.44 5.98
C ALA A 64 -9.31 -14.78 6.03
N VAL A 65 -10.17 -13.76 5.98
CA VAL A 65 -11.64 -13.93 5.98
C VAL A 65 -12.09 -14.73 4.75
N ALA A 66 -11.61 -14.36 3.55
CA ALA A 66 -11.94 -15.05 2.31
C ALA A 66 -11.41 -16.49 2.28
N GLY A 67 -10.22 -16.72 2.85
CA GLY A 67 -9.62 -18.04 2.99
C GLY A 67 -10.45 -18.97 3.89
N VAL A 68 -11.00 -18.47 5.00
CA VAL A 68 -11.93 -19.23 5.84
C VAL A 68 -13.25 -19.50 5.09
N LEU A 69 -13.81 -18.50 4.41
CA LEU A 69 -15.03 -18.67 3.62
C LEU A 69 -14.87 -19.60 2.41
N ALA A 70 -13.64 -19.82 1.93
CA ALA A 70 -13.38 -20.73 0.80
C ALA A 70 -13.72 -22.19 1.14
N TRP A 71 -13.69 -22.57 2.42
CA TRP A 71 -14.10 -23.90 2.88
C TRP A 71 -15.57 -24.21 2.60
N VAL A 72 -16.41 -23.18 2.51
CA VAL A 72 -17.82 -23.28 2.12
C VAL A 72 -18.06 -22.86 0.67
N LEU A 73 -17.00 -22.81 -0.16
CA LEU A 73 -16.98 -22.40 -1.58
C LEU A 73 -17.39 -20.95 -1.89
N ILE A 74 -18.04 -20.25 -0.96
CA ILE A 74 -18.45 -18.83 -1.10
C ILE A 74 -17.23 -17.89 -1.08
N GLY A 75 -16.11 -18.30 -0.47
CA GLY A 75 -14.88 -17.50 -0.47
C GLY A 75 -14.17 -17.43 -1.81
N ILE A 76 -14.42 -18.35 -2.75
CA ILE A 76 -13.67 -18.40 -4.03
C ILE A 76 -13.88 -17.12 -4.87
N PRO A 77 -15.11 -16.65 -5.13
CA PRO A 77 -15.31 -15.37 -5.82
C PRO A 77 -14.64 -14.18 -5.11
N LEU A 78 -14.65 -14.18 -3.76
CA LEU A 78 -14.04 -13.11 -2.98
C LEU A 78 -12.51 -13.10 -3.12
N LEU A 79 -11.86 -14.26 -3.12
CA LEU A 79 -10.43 -14.39 -3.35
C LEU A 79 -10.01 -13.84 -4.73
N VAL A 80 -10.83 -14.07 -5.77
CA VAL A 80 -10.58 -13.52 -7.12
C VAL A 80 -10.65 -11.99 -7.10
N VAL A 81 -11.69 -11.41 -6.50
CA VAL A 81 -11.83 -9.95 -6.38
C VAL A 81 -10.67 -9.35 -5.59
N LEU A 82 -10.29 -9.96 -4.47
CA LEU A 82 -9.14 -9.51 -3.67
C LEU A 82 -7.84 -9.59 -4.45
N GLY A 83 -7.62 -10.63 -5.26
CA GLY A 83 -6.46 -10.74 -6.15
C GLY A 83 -6.37 -9.58 -7.14
N ILE A 84 -7.51 -9.21 -7.75
CA ILE A 84 -7.59 -8.07 -8.68
C ILE A 84 -7.29 -6.75 -7.95
N VAL A 85 -7.91 -6.52 -6.80
CA VAL A 85 -7.71 -5.31 -5.99
C VAL A 85 -6.25 -5.19 -5.53
N ASN A 86 -5.66 -6.29 -5.07
CA ASN A 86 -4.27 -6.37 -4.61
C ASN A 86 -3.26 -6.10 -5.74
N LEU A 87 -3.65 -6.28 -7.01
CA LEU A 87 -2.83 -5.97 -8.18
C LEU A 87 -3.05 -4.54 -8.69
N ILE A 88 -4.31 -4.17 -8.95
CA ILE A 88 -4.63 -2.92 -9.64
C ILE A 88 -4.41 -1.71 -8.74
N MET A 89 -4.83 -1.79 -7.48
CA MET A 89 -4.80 -0.62 -6.59
C MET A 89 -3.38 -0.10 -6.33
N PRO A 90 -2.37 -0.95 -6.05
CA PRO A 90 -0.99 -0.47 -5.91
C PRO A 90 -0.40 0.08 -7.20
N ILE A 91 -0.76 -0.46 -8.37
CA ILE A 91 -0.35 0.11 -9.67
C ILE A 91 -0.86 1.54 -9.81
N LEU A 92 -2.15 1.78 -9.50
CA LEU A 92 -2.72 3.12 -9.52
C LEU A 92 -2.02 4.06 -8.53
N ALA A 93 -1.67 3.57 -7.35
CA ALA A 93 -0.94 4.34 -6.34
C ALA A 93 0.49 4.72 -6.79
N ILE A 94 1.18 3.80 -7.48
CA ILE A 94 2.49 4.05 -8.09
C ILE A 94 2.36 5.13 -9.17
N VAL A 95 1.43 4.96 -10.13
CA VAL A 95 1.21 5.94 -11.20
C VAL A 95 0.85 7.32 -10.63
N HIS A 96 0.01 7.35 -9.59
CA HIS A 96 -0.31 8.59 -8.88
C HIS A 96 0.93 9.23 -8.26
N SER A 97 1.77 8.46 -7.57
CA SER A 97 3.00 8.95 -6.95
C SER A 97 3.98 9.55 -7.97
N LEU A 98 4.05 8.97 -9.17
CA LEU A 98 4.92 9.45 -10.24
C LEU A 98 4.39 10.71 -10.95
N THR A 99 3.07 10.85 -11.04
CA THR A 99 2.41 11.96 -11.76
C THR A 99 2.05 13.15 -10.86
N LYS A 100 1.72 12.89 -9.59
CA LYS A 100 1.29 13.88 -8.59
C LYS A 100 2.14 13.76 -7.30
N PRO A 101 3.46 14.01 -7.36
CA PRO A 101 4.38 13.73 -6.26
C PRO A 101 4.18 14.57 -4.99
N ASN A 102 3.36 15.61 -5.05
CA ASN A 102 3.04 16.47 -3.91
C ASN A 102 1.77 16.02 -3.17
N VAL A 103 1.08 14.98 -3.65
CA VAL A 103 -0.17 14.48 -3.10
C VAL A 103 -0.04 12.97 -2.90
N ALA A 104 -0.23 12.52 -1.67
CA ALA A 104 -0.24 11.09 -1.36
C ALA A 104 -1.50 10.43 -1.93
N PHE A 105 -1.34 9.24 -2.53
CA PHE A 105 -2.47 8.46 -2.99
C PHE A 105 -3.29 7.95 -1.79
N ARG A 106 -4.62 8.03 -1.90
CA ARG A 106 -5.55 7.51 -0.90
C ARG A 106 -6.24 6.27 -1.46
N TYR A 107 -6.05 5.12 -0.82
CA TYR A 107 -6.78 3.93 -1.23
C TYR A 107 -8.25 4.10 -0.79
N PRO A 108 -9.21 3.80 -1.67
CA PRO A 108 -10.62 3.69 -1.32
C PRO A 108 -10.84 2.46 -0.44
N LEU A 109 -11.85 2.54 0.43
CA LEU A 109 -12.40 1.39 1.17
C LEU A 109 -11.37 0.62 2.04
N ILE A 110 -10.37 1.32 2.57
CA ILE A 110 -9.47 0.77 3.59
C ILE A 110 -9.68 1.41 4.95
N LEU A 111 -9.46 0.63 6.01
CA LEU A 111 -9.35 1.13 7.37
C LEU A 111 -8.01 1.85 7.55
N ARG A 112 -8.04 3.10 8.02
CA ARG A 112 -6.85 3.91 8.34
C ARG A 112 -6.58 3.81 9.83
N LEU A 113 -5.59 2.99 10.19
CA LEU A 113 -5.20 2.77 11.59
C LEU A 113 -4.03 3.68 12.02
N PHE A 114 -3.30 4.23 11.05
CA PHE A 114 -2.10 5.07 11.21
C PHE A 114 -2.14 6.28 10.27
#